data_AF-A0A7S0RQV0-F1
#
_entry.id   AF-A0A7S0RQV0-F1
#
_cell.length_a   1.000
_cell.length_b   1.000
_cell.length_c   1.000
_cell.angle_alpha   90.00
_cell.angle_beta   90.00
_cell.angle_gamma   90.00
#
_symmetry.space_group_name_H-M   'P 1'
#
loop_
_entity.id
_entity.type
_entity.pdbx_description
1 polymer ?
#
loop_
_entity_poly.entity_id
_entity_poly.type
_entity_poly.pdbx_seq_one_letter_code
_entity_poly.pdbx_strand_id
1 'polypeptide(L)'
;QSQVRGLQQIVHNVLVVAGKPVGSNSVVQDGHVIEVDVGHWGRLDSSAPWADFRDAVGSLQSHPTIISFKPDAVLVVDWSALPAWQKLRKMRGWEGIPMIYLNYRVFTRTETDEGLTLVKGLEQAAMAEARETVVLSRSDAQYLRDNVAPPQLSSYTPHVILCALRGDMRSLALPDDVQPLDAAAGACAAADGAQQCSSSSTLGAIASNSGPTR
;
A
#
# COMPACT_ATOMS: atom_id res chain seq x y z
N GLN A 1 1.55 5.53 12.08
CA GLN A 1 2.23 6.75 12.59
C GLN A 1 3.45 7.21 11.76
N SER A 2 4.29 6.32 11.21
CA SER A 2 5.45 6.74 10.39
C SER A 2 5.06 7.51 9.12
N GLN A 3 4.04 7.06 8.40
CA GLN A 3 3.57 7.73 7.18
C GLN A 3 2.95 9.10 7.44
N VAL A 4 2.16 9.22 8.51
CA VAL A 4 1.57 10.50 8.96
C VAL A 4 2.70 11.51 9.20
N ARG A 5 3.74 11.11 9.96
CA ARG A 5 4.93 11.95 10.19
C ARG A 5 5.64 12.32 8.89
N GLY A 6 5.83 11.37 7.97
CA GLY A 6 6.45 11.64 6.67
C GLY A 6 5.66 12.65 5.82
N LEU A 7 4.33 12.53 5.78
CA LEU A 7 3.46 13.46 5.06
C LEU A 7 3.49 14.87 5.69
N GLN A 8 3.47 14.94 7.02
CA GLN A 8 3.54 16.20 7.78
C GLN A 8 4.89 16.90 7.59
N GLN A 9 5.99 16.16 7.47
CA GLN A 9 7.34 16.72 7.24
C GLN A 9 7.51 17.39 5.88
N ILE A 10 6.69 17.02 4.89
CA ILE A 10 6.76 17.61 3.57
C ILE A 10 6.01 18.94 3.62
N VAL A 11 4.67 18.96 3.61
CA VAL A 11 3.83 20.14 3.94
C VAL A 11 2.35 19.76 4.19
N HIS A 12 2.01 18.47 4.33
CA HIS A 12 0.61 18.06 4.31
C HIS A 12 -0.05 18.20 5.69
N ASN A 13 -1.25 18.79 5.72
CA ASN A 13 -2.13 18.72 6.88
C ASN A 13 -2.84 17.38 6.90
N VAL A 14 -2.49 16.53 7.87
CA VAL A 14 -3.04 15.18 8.00
C VAL A 14 -3.97 15.12 9.20
N LEU A 15 -5.17 14.58 9.00
CA LEU A 15 -6.09 14.18 10.07
C LEU A 15 -6.29 12.68 9.98
N VAL A 16 -6.12 12.00 11.11
CA VAL A 16 -6.31 10.56 11.24
C VAL A 16 -7.60 10.32 12.00
N VAL A 17 -8.45 9.44 11.49
CA VAL A 17 -9.59 8.90 12.22
C VAL A 17 -9.31 7.42 12.48
N ALA A 18 -9.33 7.01 13.73
CA ALA A 18 -8.97 5.64 14.13
C ALA A 18 -9.99 5.05 15.11
N GLY A 19 -10.24 3.76 15.01
CA GLY A 19 -10.95 3.00 16.03
C GLY A 19 -10.03 2.72 17.22
N LYS A 20 -10.56 2.89 18.43
CA LYS A 20 -9.87 2.66 19.69
C LYS A 20 -10.78 1.88 20.63
N PRO A 21 -10.32 0.81 21.30
CA PRO A 21 -11.19 0.10 22.23
C PRO A 21 -11.52 0.91 23.48
N VAL A 22 -12.75 0.77 23.95
CA VAL A 22 -13.23 1.42 25.18
C VAL A 22 -12.27 1.17 26.34
N GLY A 23 -11.93 2.22 27.09
CA GLY A 23 -11.09 2.14 28.28
C GLY A 23 -9.59 1.99 28.00
N SER A 24 -9.15 1.98 26.75
CA SER A 24 -7.72 2.10 26.44
C SER A 24 -7.24 3.55 26.66
N ASN A 25 -5.96 3.74 27.00
CA ASN A 25 -5.39 5.08 27.13
C ASN A 25 -5.10 5.65 25.73
N SER A 26 -5.61 6.84 25.44
CA SER A 26 -5.27 7.57 24.22
C SER A 26 -3.83 8.05 24.29
N VAL A 27 -3.00 7.64 23.33
CA VAL A 27 -1.69 8.27 23.08
C VAL A 27 -1.86 9.20 21.89
N VAL A 28 -2.79 10.15 21.99
CA VAL A 28 -2.96 11.17 20.97
C VAL A 28 -1.88 12.21 21.18
N GLN A 29 -0.80 12.08 20.42
CA GLN A 29 0.16 13.16 20.25
C GLN A 29 -0.40 14.12 19.18
N ASP A 30 -0.51 15.40 19.55
CA ASP A 30 -0.60 16.54 18.64
C ASP A 30 -1.94 16.85 17.95
N GLY A 31 -3.08 16.33 18.42
CA GLY A 31 -4.42 16.81 17.99
C GLY A 31 -4.83 16.51 16.53
N HIS A 32 -3.99 15.79 15.80
CA HIS A 32 -4.21 15.33 14.42
C HIS A 32 -4.81 13.92 14.33
N VAL A 33 -5.13 13.31 15.48
CA VAL A 33 -5.76 11.99 15.56
C VAL A 33 -7.07 12.13 16.33
N ILE A 34 -8.16 11.69 15.71
CA ILE A 34 -9.47 11.56 16.33
C ILE A 34 -9.73 10.07 16.50
N GLU A 35 -9.86 9.66 17.74
CA GLU A 35 -10.16 8.29 18.10
C GLU A 35 -11.66 8.16 18.36
N VAL A 36 -12.26 7.08 17.87
CA VAL A 36 -13.64 6.70 18.18
C VAL A 36 -13.67 5.35 18.86
N ASP A 37 -14.54 5.22 19.85
CA ASP A 37 -14.64 4.00 20.63
C ASP A 37 -15.18 2.82 19.80
N VAL A 38 -14.52 1.68 19.90
CA VAL A 38 -14.95 0.38 19.35
C VAL A 38 -14.99 -0.68 20.46
N GLY A 39 -15.72 -1.77 20.26
CA GLY A 39 -15.94 -2.76 21.33
C GLY A 39 -14.67 -3.44 21.85
N HIS A 40 -13.72 -3.76 20.97
CA HIS A 40 -12.55 -4.59 21.31
C HIS A 40 -11.35 -4.34 20.40
N TRP A 41 -10.16 -4.75 20.85
CA TRP A 41 -9.04 -5.00 19.94
C TRP A 41 -9.31 -6.29 19.17
N GLY A 42 -9.36 -6.22 17.85
CA GLY A 42 -9.49 -7.39 16.98
C GLY A 42 -8.15 -7.79 16.37
N ARG A 43 -8.09 -9.02 15.87
CA ARG A 43 -7.14 -9.35 14.81
C ARG A 43 -7.59 -8.64 13.54
N LEU A 44 -6.65 -8.34 12.65
CA LEU A 44 -6.97 -7.84 11.31
C LEU A 44 -7.41 -9.03 10.45
N ASP A 45 -8.58 -9.56 10.76
CA ASP A 45 -9.30 -10.63 10.06
C ASP A 45 -10.80 -10.32 10.12
N SER A 46 -11.64 -11.24 9.69
CA SER A 46 -13.10 -11.06 9.71
C SER A 46 -13.69 -10.70 11.09
N SER A 47 -12.97 -10.92 12.20
CA SER A 47 -13.38 -10.54 13.57
C SER A 47 -13.03 -9.10 13.97
N ALA A 48 -12.35 -8.35 13.10
CA ALA A 48 -12.03 -6.94 13.33
C ALA A 48 -13.32 -6.13 13.62
N PRO A 49 -13.28 -5.11 14.50
CA PRO A 49 -14.45 -4.30 14.86
C PRO A 49 -14.80 -3.26 13.76
N TRP A 50 -14.82 -3.67 12.49
CA TRP A 50 -15.05 -2.78 11.34
C TRP A 50 -16.48 -2.20 11.33
N ALA A 51 -17.46 -2.98 11.80
CA ALA A 51 -18.84 -2.55 11.91
C ALA A 51 -19.01 -1.52 13.04
N ASP A 52 -18.42 -1.78 14.21
CA ASP A 52 -18.37 -0.82 15.32
C ASP A 52 -17.68 0.46 14.88
N PHE A 53 -16.56 0.37 14.17
CA PHE A 53 -15.83 1.53 13.68
C PHE A 53 -16.68 2.37 12.72
N ARG A 54 -17.35 1.72 11.76
CA ARG A 54 -18.35 2.38 10.89
C ARG A 54 -19.42 3.08 11.72
N ASP A 55 -19.92 2.45 12.78
CA ASP A 55 -21.02 3.03 13.53
C ASP A 55 -20.55 4.21 14.39
N ALA A 56 -19.41 4.05 15.05
CA ALA A 56 -18.77 5.02 15.93
C ALA A 56 -18.36 6.31 15.21
N VAL A 57 -17.94 6.27 13.94
CA VAL A 57 -17.65 7.52 13.20
C VAL A 57 -18.88 8.40 13.02
N GLY A 58 -20.10 7.87 13.22
CA GLY A 58 -21.33 8.68 13.26
C GLY A 58 -21.32 9.75 14.36
N SER A 59 -20.64 9.50 15.48
CA SER A 59 -20.47 10.48 16.56
C SER A 59 -19.67 11.72 16.13
N LEU A 60 -18.92 11.62 15.02
CA LEU A 60 -18.09 12.69 14.51
C LEU A 60 -18.85 13.74 13.67
N GLN A 61 -20.15 13.58 13.47
CA GLN A 61 -20.96 14.50 12.65
C GLN A 61 -20.80 15.97 13.09
N SER A 62 -20.76 16.20 14.40
CA SER A 62 -20.63 17.53 15.02
C SER A 62 -19.20 17.85 15.48
N HIS A 63 -18.22 16.99 15.19
CA HIS A 63 -16.85 17.17 15.69
C HIS A 63 -16.18 18.36 14.96
N PRO A 64 -15.72 19.42 15.66
CA PRO A 64 -15.27 20.67 15.04
C PRO A 64 -14.08 20.46 14.10
N THR A 65 -13.10 19.64 14.50
CA THR A 65 -11.95 19.31 13.64
C THR A 65 -12.37 18.67 12.33
N ILE A 66 -13.24 17.65 12.36
CA ILE A 66 -13.79 17.01 11.15
C ILE A 66 -14.59 18.02 10.31
N ILE A 67 -15.33 18.92 10.96
CA ILE A 67 -16.08 19.95 10.26
C ILE A 67 -15.17 20.88 9.46
N SER A 68 -14.07 21.29 10.10
CA SER A 68 -13.10 22.22 9.51
C SER A 68 -12.13 21.56 8.52
N PHE A 69 -11.89 20.25 8.65
CA PHE A 69 -10.96 19.51 7.81
C PHE A 69 -11.59 19.33 6.43
N LYS A 70 -11.04 20.02 5.43
CA LYS A 70 -11.45 19.92 4.02
C LYS A 70 -10.42 19.04 3.30
N PRO A 71 -10.59 17.70 3.30
CA PRO A 71 -9.59 16.82 2.70
C PRO A 71 -9.55 16.99 1.18
N ASP A 72 -8.34 17.08 0.61
CA ASP A 72 -8.13 16.99 -0.83
C ASP A 72 -8.09 15.54 -1.33
N ALA A 73 -7.78 14.60 -0.43
CA ALA A 73 -7.75 13.17 -0.66
C ALA A 73 -7.93 12.43 0.68
N VAL A 74 -8.34 11.16 0.61
CA VAL A 74 -8.43 10.29 1.78
C VAL A 74 -7.65 9.00 1.56
N LEU A 75 -6.87 8.63 2.57
CA LEU A 75 -6.15 7.37 2.63
C LEU A 75 -6.96 6.40 3.49
N VAL A 76 -7.50 5.35 2.86
CA VAL A 76 -8.19 4.25 3.56
C VAL A 76 -7.20 3.12 3.76
N VAL A 77 -6.89 2.82 5.02
CA VAL A 77 -5.92 1.78 5.39
C VAL A 77 -6.66 0.49 5.66
N ASP A 78 -6.33 -0.55 4.89
CA ASP A 78 -6.94 -1.88 4.94
C ASP A 78 -8.47 -1.89 4.72
N TRP A 79 -9.03 -3.06 4.41
CA TRP A 79 -10.43 -3.21 4.01
C TRP A 79 -11.42 -2.79 5.11
N SER A 80 -11.01 -2.90 6.38
CA SER A 80 -11.86 -2.67 7.55
C SER A 80 -12.22 -1.19 7.74
N ALA A 81 -11.44 -0.27 7.17
CA ALA A 81 -11.70 1.16 7.24
C ALA A 81 -12.66 1.66 6.15
N LEU A 82 -12.90 0.89 5.08
CA LEU A 82 -13.76 1.29 3.97
C LEU A 82 -15.18 1.67 4.44
N PRO A 83 -15.88 0.86 5.27
CA PRO A 83 -17.24 1.22 5.69
C PRO A 83 -17.30 2.52 6.50
N ALA A 84 -16.29 2.79 7.33
CA ALA A 84 -16.18 4.04 8.08
C ALA A 84 -15.98 5.24 7.14
N TRP A 85 -15.11 5.11 6.14
CA TRP A 85 -14.94 6.12 5.10
C TRP A 85 -16.26 6.40 4.36
N GLN A 86 -16.95 5.37 3.90
CA GLN A 86 -18.21 5.54 3.15
C GLN A 86 -19.27 6.31 3.97
N LYS A 87 -19.34 6.03 5.27
CA LYS A 87 -20.24 6.77 6.17
C LYS A 87 -19.79 8.22 6.33
N LEU A 88 -18.51 8.47 6.59
CA LEU A 88 -17.96 9.83 6.69
C LEU A 88 -18.20 10.62 5.41
N ARG A 89 -17.92 10.02 4.24
CA ARG A 89 -18.13 10.64 2.93
C ARG A 89 -19.56 11.14 2.77
N LYS A 90 -20.55 10.30 3.07
CA LYS A 90 -21.97 10.64 2.98
C LYS A 90 -22.38 11.70 4.02
N MET A 91 -21.90 11.60 5.26
CA MET A 91 -22.23 12.59 6.30
C MET A 91 -21.64 13.97 6.02
N ARG A 92 -20.51 14.03 5.32
CA ARG A 92 -19.75 15.27 5.10
C ARG A 92 -19.98 15.88 3.72
N GLY A 93 -20.66 15.20 2.80
CA GLY A 93 -20.79 15.64 1.41
C GLY A 93 -19.44 15.63 0.68
N TRP A 94 -18.64 14.59 0.89
CA TRP A 94 -17.29 14.44 0.31
C TRP A 94 -17.27 13.52 -0.93
N GLU A 95 -18.36 13.46 -1.70
CA GLU A 95 -18.52 12.54 -2.84
C GLU A 95 -17.46 12.73 -3.92
N GLY A 96 -16.90 13.95 -4.05
CA GLY A 96 -15.83 14.26 -5.02
C GLY A 96 -14.40 14.02 -4.53
N ILE A 97 -14.21 13.64 -3.26
CA ILE A 97 -12.86 13.48 -2.70
C ILE A 97 -12.27 12.13 -3.10
N PRO A 98 -11.09 12.09 -3.76
CA PRO A 98 -10.49 10.84 -4.19
C PRO A 98 -10.06 9.99 -2.99
N MET A 99 -10.46 8.72 -3.02
CA MET A 99 -10.01 7.70 -2.08
C MET A 99 -8.77 6.99 -2.64
N ILE A 100 -7.72 6.87 -1.83
CA ILE A 100 -6.56 6.03 -2.10
C ILE A 100 -6.63 4.87 -1.11
N TYR A 101 -6.67 3.65 -1.63
CA TYR A 101 -6.73 2.43 -0.82
C TYR A 101 -5.33 1.90 -0.56
N LEU A 102 -4.92 1.88 0.71
CA LEU A 102 -3.63 1.38 1.15
C LEU A 102 -3.82 -0.02 1.73
N ASN A 103 -3.51 -1.05 0.96
CA ASN A 103 -3.64 -2.44 1.38
C ASN A 103 -2.28 -3.01 1.77
N TYR A 104 -1.93 -2.92 3.05
CA TYR A 104 -0.60 -3.35 3.52
C TYR A 104 -0.45 -4.86 3.63
N ARG A 105 -1.56 -5.58 3.73
CA ARG A 105 -1.61 -7.02 3.75
C ARG A 105 -2.81 -7.46 2.94
N VAL A 106 -2.63 -8.36 1.98
CA VAL A 106 -3.80 -8.91 1.27
C VAL A 106 -4.48 -9.93 2.16
N PHE A 107 -5.60 -9.56 2.77
CA PHE A 107 -6.24 -10.36 3.82
C PHE A 107 -6.97 -11.58 3.26
N THR A 108 -7.50 -11.48 2.04
CA THR A 108 -8.08 -12.62 1.29
C THR A 108 -7.11 -13.81 1.18
N ARG A 109 -5.78 -13.60 1.27
CA ARG A 109 -4.79 -14.69 1.24
C ARG A 109 -4.75 -15.55 2.51
N THR A 110 -5.20 -15.00 3.64
CA THR A 110 -5.03 -15.63 4.96
C THR A 110 -6.35 -15.93 5.66
N GLU A 111 -7.45 -15.43 5.14
CA GLU A 111 -8.79 -15.67 5.67
C GLU A 111 -9.38 -16.96 5.09
N THR A 112 -10.24 -17.64 5.85
CA THR A 112 -10.94 -18.87 5.41
C THR A 112 -12.45 -18.73 5.56
N ASP A 113 -13.18 -19.66 4.95
CA ASP A 113 -14.62 -19.88 5.16
C ASP A 113 -15.49 -18.62 4.96
N GLU A 114 -16.41 -18.34 5.88
CA GLU A 114 -17.31 -17.19 5.82
C GLU A 114 -16.56 -15.86 5.89
N GLY A 115 -15.47 -15.81 6.66
CA GLY A 115 -14.61 -14.64 6.77
C GLY A 115 -14.02 -14.25 5.42
N LEU A 116 -13.65 -15.24 4.59
CA LEU A 116 -13.08 -15.00 3.26
C LEU A 116 -14.05 -14.24 2.35
N THR A 117 -15.34 -14.59 2.39
CA THR A 117 -16.35 -13.92 1.56
C THR A 117 -16.51 -12.46 1.96
N LEU A 118 -16.56 -12.18 3.27
CA LEU A 118 -16.66 -10.83 3.81
C LEU A 118 -15.43 -9.98 3.43
N VAL A 119 -14.24 -10.48 3.75
CA VAL A 119 -12.98 -9.76 3.53
C VAL A 119 -12.74 -9.53 2.04
N LYS A 120 -12.94 -10.55 1.20
CA LYS A 120 -12.83 -10.41 -0.26
C LYS A 120 -13.81 -9.38 -0.80
N GLY A 121 -15.06 -9.39 -0.34
CA GLY A 121 -16.06 -8.41 -0.73
C GLY A 121 -15.66 -6.97 -0.38
N LEU A 122 -15.10 -6.76 0.82
CA LEU A 122 -14.66 -5.43 1.26
C LEU A 122 -13.35 -4.99 0.57
N GLU A 123 -12.38 -5.88 0.34
CA GLU A 123 -11.19 -5.57 -0.46
C GLU A 123 -11.57 -5.22 -1.91
N GLN A 124 -12.48 -5.99 -2.52
CA GLN A 124 -12.97 -5.73 -3.88
C GLN A 124 -13.72 -4.39 -3.96
N ALA A 125 -14.56 -4.08 -2.97
CA ALA A 125 -15.27 -2.80 -2.90
C ALA A 125 -14.30 -1.62 -2.68
N ALA A 126 -13.27 -1.79 -1.86
CA ALA A 126 -12.25 -0.78 -1.63
C ALA A 126 -11.48 -0.49 -2.93
N MET A 127 -11.08 -1.54 -3.67
CA MET A 127 -10.43 -1.39 -4.97
C MET A 127 -11.35 -0.70 -5.99
N ALA A 128 -12.64 -1.04 -6.01
CA ALA A 128 -13.60 -0.43 -6.94
C ALA A 128 -13.84 1.05 -6.68
N GLU A 129 -13.82 1.47 -5.42
CA GLU A 129 -14.04 2.86 -5.01
C GLU A 129 -12.76 3.71 -5.09
N ALA A 130 -11.59 3.07 -4.99
CA ALA A 130 -10.33 3.79 -4.95
C ALA A 130 -9.97 4.38 -6.31
N ARG A 131 -9.47 5.61 -6.29
CA ARG A 131 -8.74 6.18 -7.43
C ARG A 131 -7.44 5.42 -7.66
N GLU A 132 -6.77 5.04 -6.58
CA GLU A 132 -5.54 4.23 -6.61
C GLU A 132 -5.52 3.22 -5.47
N THR A 133 -5.11 1.99 -5.76
CA THR A 133 -4.79 0.95 -4.78
C THR A 133 -3.27 0.83 -4.67
N VAL A 134 -2.78 0.81 -3.44
CA VAL A 134 -1.37 0.75 -3.09
C VAL A 134 -1.11 -0.50 -2.26
N VAL A 135 -0.05 -1.23 -2.60
CA VAL A 135 0.38 -2.46 -1.91
C VAL A 135 1.88 -2.46 -1.63
N LEU A 136 2.33 -3.38 -0.76
CA LEU A 136 3.74 -3.48 -0.35
C LEU A 136 4.59 -4.36 -1.27
N SER A 137 3.99 -5.17 -2.13
CA SER A 137 4.76 -6.08 -2.99
C SER A 137 4.12 -6.32 -4.35
N ARG A 138 4.96 -6.69 -5.33
CA ARG A 138 4.51 -7.13 -6.65
C ARG A 138 3.64 -8.39 -6.58
N SER A 139 3.94 -9.28 -5.64
CA SER A 139 3.13 -10.50 -5.41
C SER A 139 1.72 -10.12 -4.95
N ASP A 140 1.60 -9.14 -4.06
CA ASP A 140 0.30 -8.65 -3.58
C ASP A 140 -0.48 -7.96 -4.71
N ALA A 141 0.18 -7.10 -5.50
CA ALA A 141 -0.44 -6.44 -6.65
C ALA A 141 -0.99 -7.46 -7.65
N GLN A 142 -0.17 -8.46 -7.99
CA GLN A 142 -0.52 -9.55 -8.89
C GLN A 142 -1.72 -10.35 -8.37
N TYR A 143 -1.69 -10.75 -7.09
CA TYR A 143 -2.77 -11.52 -6.50
C TYR A 143 -4.08 -10.75 -6.43
N LEU A 144 -4.04 -9.48 -6.01
CA LEU A 144 -5.24 -8.63 -5.98
C LEU A 144 -5.84 -8.52 -7.39
N ARG A 145 -5.03 -8.27 -8.41
CA ARG A 145 -5.49 -8.21 -9.80
C ARG A 145 -6.18 -9.50 -10.25
N ASP A 146 -5.58 -10.65 -9.96
CA ASP A 146 -6.06 -11.92 -10.49
C ASP A 146 -7.25 -12.49 -9.68
N ASN A 147 -7.36 -12.17 -8.39
CA ASN A 147 -8.28 -12.87 -7.47
C ASN A 147 -9.33 -11.98 -6.79
N VAL A 148 -9.10 -10.67 -6.71
CA VAL A 148 -9.91 -9.74 -5.91
C VAL A 148 -10.46 -8.58 -6.74
N ALA A 149 -9.71 -8.09 -7.73
CA ALA A 149 -10.09 -6.96 -8.53
C ALA A 149 -11.46 -7.20 -9.20
N PRO A 150 -12.36 -6.21 -9.16
CA PRO A 150 -13.63 -6.33 -9.83
C PRO A 150 -13.44 -6.36 -11.36
N PRO A 151 -14.38 -6.92 -12.15
CA PRO A 151 -14.21 -7.10 -13.59
C PRO A 151 -13.83 -5.83 -14.36
N GLN A 152 -14.34 -4.67 -13.93
CA GLN A 152 -14.02 -3.36 -14.51
C GLN A 152 -12.57 -2.91 -14.31
N LEU A 153 -11.83 -3.53 -13.40
CA LEU A 153 -10.42 -3.26 -13.10
C LEU A 153 -9.49 -4.39 -13.60
N SER A 154 -9.93 -5.20 -14.55
CA SER A 154 -9.17 -6.36 -15.06
C SER A 154 -7.79 -6.01 -15.66
N SER A 155 -7.60 -4.80 -16.19
CA SER A 155 -6.31 -4.31 -16.68
C SER A 155 -5.54 -3.44 -15.68
N TYR A 156 -6.16 -3.09 -14.55
CA TYR A 156 -5.55 -2.23 -13.52
C TYR A 156 -4.53 -3.03 -12.71
N THR A 157 -3.37 -2.43 -12.43
CA THR A 157 -2.36 -3.01 -11.56
C THR A 157 -2.13 -2.09 -10.37
N PRO A 158 -2.35 -2.55 -9.12
CA PRO A 158 -2.07 -1.77 -7.93
C PRO A 158 -0.64 -1.23 -7.89
N HIS A 159 -0.48 0.00 -7.41
CA HIS A 159 0.82 0.62 -7.23
C HIS A 159 1.60 -0.06 -6.11
N VAL A 160 2.87 -0.38 -6.36
CA VAL A 160 3.71 -1.06 -5.37
C VAL A 160 4.64 -0.05 -4.70
N ILE A 161 4.41 0.25 -3.42
CA ILE A 161 5.38 0.97 -2.59
C ILE A 161 6.36 -0.07 -2.05
N LEU A 162 7.40 -0.36 -2.83
CA LEU A 162 8.54 -1.12 -2.33
C LEU A 162 9.25 -0.24 -1.29
N CYS A 163 9.32 -0.69 -0.03
CA CYS A 163 10.32 -0.13 0.88
C CYS A 163 11.69 -0.24 0.20
N ALA A 164 12.48 0.84 0.25
CA ALA A 164 13.84 0.93 -0.31
C ALA A 164 14.75 -0.24 0.12
N LEU A 165 14.40 -0.92 1.22
CA LEU A 165 15.11 -2.07 1.76
C LEU A 165 15.26 -3.25 0.79
N ARG A 166 14.44 -3.45 -0.25
CA ARG A 166 14.61 -4.63 -1.12
C ARG A 166 15.83 -4.58 -2.05
N GLY A 167 16.32 -3.39 -2.41
CA GLY A 167 17.58 -3.28 -3.17
C GLY A 167 18.75 -3.73 -2.31
N ASP A 168 18.89 -3.11 -1.15
CA ASP A 168 19.99 -3.36 -0.23
C ASP A 168 19.91 -4.75 0.43
N MET A 169 18.70 -5.24 0.72
CA MET A 169 18.50 -6.60 1.22
C MET A 169 18.83 -7.69 0.20
N ARG A 170 18.73 -7.41 -1.11
CA ARG A 170 19.20 -8.37 -2.14
C ARG A 170 20.72 -8.48 -2.17
N SER A 171 21.42 -7.44 -1.76
CA SER A 171 22.87 -7.45 -1.61
C SER A 171 23.35 -7.93 -0.23
N LEU A 172 22.45 -8.20 0.72
CA LEU A 172 22.83 -8.82 1.98
C LEU A 172 23.21 -10.27 1.72
N ALA A 173 24.46 -10.61 2.06
CA ALA A 173 24.85 -12.01 2.17
C ALA A 173 23.97 -12.65 3.25
N LEU A 174 23.20 -13.66 2.87
CA LEU A 174 22.50 -14.48 3.84
C LEU A 174 23.55 -15.26 4.64
N PRO A 175 23.33 -15.46 5.96
CA PRO A 175 24.14 -16.38 6.75
C PRO A 175 24.21 -17.77 6.10
N ASP A 176 25.35 -18.45 6.17
CA ASP A 176 25.60 -19.74 5.51
C ASP A 176 24.63 -20.86 5.93
N ASP A 177 23.98 -20.71 7.09
CA ASP A 177 22.97 -21.61 7.63
C ASP A 177 21.55 -21.36 7.08
N VAL A 178 21.34 -20.26 6.36
CA VAL A 178 20.08 -19.95 5.68
C VAL A 178 20.15 -20.51 4.25
N GLN A 179 19.76 -21.77 4.10
CA GLN A 179 19.57 -22.38 2.78
C GLN A 179 18.45 -21.63 2.03
N PRO A 180 18.67 -21.20 0.77
CA PRO A 180 17.59 -20.70 -0.06
C PRO A 180 16.51 -21.78 -0.15
N LEU A 181 15.28 -21.45 0.24
CA LEU A 181 14.13 -22.30 -0.06
C LEU A 181 14.10 -22.48 -1.58
N ASP A 182 14.26 -23.72 -2.02
CA ASP A 182 14.45 -24.10 -3.41
C ASP A 182 13.54 -23.29 -4.36
N ALA A 183 14.16 -22.72 -5.38
CA ALA A 183 13.56 -21.91 -6.43
C ALA A 183 12.67 -22.73 -7.39
N ALA A 184 11.70 -23.45 -6.84
CA ALA A 184 10.70 -24.20 -7.57
C ALA A 184 9.36 -23.45 -7.57
N ALA A 185 9.31 -22.27 -8.21
CA ALA A 185 8.12 -21.77 -8.90
C ALA A 185 8.42 -20.45 -9.66
N GLY A 186 8.64 -20.60 -10.97
CA GLY A 186 8.17 -19.62 -11.95
C GLY A 186 9.12 -18.48 -12.31
N ALA A 187 9.87 -18.70 -13.37
CA ALA A 187 10.58 -17.67 -14.11
C ALA A 187 9.68 -16.47 -14.45
N CYS A 188 9.98 -15.29 -13.89
CA CYS A 188 9.66 -14.02 -14.54
C CYS A 188 10.87 -13.65 -15.40
N ALA A 189 10.89 -14.22 -16.61
CA ALA A 189 11.81 -13.80 -17.65
C ALA A 189 11.66 -12.29 -17.87
N ALA A 190 12.76 -11.57 -17.69
CA ALA A 190 12.93 -10.25 -18.25
C ALA A 190 12.92 -10.41 -19.77
N ALA A 191 11.83 -10.00 -20.41
CA ALA A 191 11.81 -9.81 -21.86
C ALA A 191 12.20 -8.36 -22.16
N ASP A 192 13.46 -8.25 -22.56
CA ASP A 192 14.07 -7.32 -23.51
C ASP A 192 13.34 -6.05 -23.97
N GLY A 193 14.09 -4.95 -23.86
CA GLY A 193 13.82 -3.68 -24.54
C GLY A 193 15.01 -2.73 -24.46
N ALA A 194 16.24 -3.22 -24.65
CA ALA A 194 17.42 -2.38 -24.82
C ALA A 194 17.96 -2.55 -26.24
N GLN A 195 17.47 -1.65 -27.09
CA GLN A 195 17.77 -1.50 -28.50
C GLN A 195 19.26 -1.19 -28.70
N GLN A 196 19.97 -2.06 -29.41
CA GLN A 196 21.31 -1.82 -29.93
C GLN A 196 21.29 -0.64 -30.91
N CYS A 197 22.13 0.36 -30.66
CA CYS A 197 22.68 1.23 -31.70
C CYS A 197 24.18 0.99 -31.76
N SER A 198 24.59 0.35 -32.85
CA SER A 198 25.95 0.13 -33.30
C SER A 198 26.56 1.43 -33.81
N SER A 199 27.87 1.61 -33.61
CA SER A 199 28.76 2.03 -34.68
C SER A 199 30.19 1.58 -34.39
N SER A 200 30.71 0.84 -35.36
CA SER A 200 32.06 0.32 -35.45
C SER A 200 33.08 1.41 -35.76
N SER A 201 34.32 1.24 -35.31
CA SER A 201 35.46 1.43 -36.21
C SER A 201 36.62 0.52 -35.78
N THR A 202 37.16 -0.14 -36.79
CA THR A 202 38.16 -1.20 -36.75
C THR A 202 39.51 -0.64 -37.23
N LEU A 203 40.60 -1.35 -36.90
CA LEU A 203 41.93 -1.35 -37.53
C LEU A 203 42.86 -0.19 -37.14
N GLY A 204 44.16 -0.38 -36.91
CA GLY A 204 44.99 -1.56 -37.10
C GLY A 204 46.40 -1.31 -36.55
N ALA A 205 47.09 -2.41 -36.23
CA ALA A 205 48.49 -2.42 -35.87
C ALA A 205 49.37 -2.15 -37.09
N ILE A 206 50.38 -1.29 -36.95
CA ILE A 206 51.58 -1.29 -37.80
C ILE A 206 52.80 -1.11 -36.89
N ALA A 207 53.71 -2.08 -36.94
CA ALA A 207 55.05 -2.02 -36.40
C ALA A 207 56.01 -1.54 -37.50
N SER A 208 56.99 -0.68 -37.17
CA SER A 208 58.34 -0.69 -37.76
C SER A 208 59.29 0.29 -37.06
N ASN A 209 60.19 -0.26 -36.25
CA ASN A 209 61.66 -0.13 -36.29
C ASN A 209 62.30 1.11 -36.96
N SER A 210 63.12 1.86 -36.21
CA SER A 210 64.51 2.25 -36.55
C SER A 210 65.06 3.30 -35.57
N GLY A 211 66.17 3.00 -34.88
CA GLY A 211 67.07 4.02 -34.30
C GLY A 211 67.82 4.80 -35.39
N PRO A 212 68.95 5.51 -35.11
CA PRO A 212 69.74 5.57 -33.88
C PRO A 212 70.21 7.01 -33.51
N THR A 213 71.24 7.11 -32.66
CA THR A 213 72.11 8.27 -32.34
C THR A 213 71.49 9.36 -31.45
N ARG A 214 72.13 9.84 -30.37
CA ARG A 214 73.49 9.72 -29.86
C ARG A 214 73.48 9.99 -28.35
#